data_AF-A0A951LQS8-F1
#
_entry.id   AF-A0A951LQS8-F1
#
_cell.length_a   1.000
_cell.length_b   1.000
_cell.length_c   1.000
_cell.angle_alpha   90.00
_cell.angle_beta   90.00
_cell.angle_gamma   90.00
#
_symmetry.space_group_name_H-M   'P 1'
#
loop_
_entity.id
_entity.type
_entity.pdbx_description
1 polymer ?
#
loop_
_entity_poly.entity_id
_entity_poly.type
_entity_poly.pdbx_seq_one_letter_code
_entity_poly.pdbx_strand_id
1 'polypeptide(L)'
;MKAALILAALLAAAPALSQPAVADSLLDELLSSLPHQEEWGTEAKANPAEIARIGALNPGREQDVTPILAAHARCIAGVVAATTRRTLRIAGRGLGAEKVRELIAFYRSDEARRLDAIEALAQKGEASTPAQEEEMRRIMAAHPVLTEFATAIQGSGRIVGEDKFFLPAAERCNEARAGAFAKAALRFD
;
A
#
# COMPACT_ATOMS: atom_id res chain seq x y z
N MET A 1 12.90 11.96 -66.99
CA MET A 1 13.94 11.01 -66.54
C MET A 1 14.62 11.58 -65.30
N LYS A 2 14.73 10.76 -64.23
CA LYS A 2 15.66 10.85 -63.06
C LYS A 2 15.50 12.06 -62.12
N ALA A 3 15.55 11.94 -60.80
CA ALA A 3 15.49 10.81 -59.86
C ALA A 3 15.20 11.42 -58.48
N ALA A 4 14.27 10.82 -57.74
CA ALA A 4 14.01 11.14 -56.34
C ALA A 4 15.06 10.47 -55.45
N LEU A 5 15.72 11.24 -54.57
CA LEU A 5 16.58 10.73 -53.52
C LEU A 5 15.77 10.67 -52.23
N ILE A 6 15.23 9.48 -51.93
CA ILE A 6 14.58 9.17 -50.66
C ILE A 6 15.69 8.82 -49.68
N LEU A 7 15.98 9.76 -48.78
CA LEU A 7 16.85 9.55 -47.63
C LEU A 7 16.06 8.76 -46.58
N ALA A 8 16.11 7.43 -46.68
CA ALA A 8 15.60 6.54 -45.63
C ALA A 8 16.51 6.66 -44.39
N ALA A 9 16.13 7.56 -43.49
CA ALA A 9 16.72 7.63 -42.16
C ALA A 9 16.40 6.31 -41.44
N LEU A 10 17.45 5.49 -41.29
CA LEU A 10 17.50 4.35 -40.39
C LEU A 10 17.15 4.83 -38.98
N LEU A 11 15.90 4.68 -38.57
CA LEU A 11 15.54 4.58 -37.16
C LEU A 11 16.19 3.30 -36.62
N ALA A 12 17.44 3.42 -36.22
CA ALA A 12 18.08 2.47 -35.34
C ALA A 12 17.26 2.46 -34.05
N ALA A 13 16.41 1.45 -33.90
CA ALA A 13 15.81 1.09 -32.62
C ALA A 13 16.97 0.82 -31.67
N ALA A 14 17.31 1.80 -30.84
CA ALA A 14 18.23 1.60 -29.75
C ALA A 14 17.70 0.41 -28.94
N PRO A 15 18.51 -0.63 -28.67
CA PRO A 15 18.06 -1.73 -27.83
C PRO A 15 17.62 -1.12 -26.51
N ALA A 16 16.35 -1.31 -26.16
CA ALA A 16 15.85 -0.97 -24.84
C ALA A 16 16.75 -1.72 -23.86
N LEU A 17 17.68 -0.99 -23.22
CA LEU A 17 18.54 -1.52 -22.18
C LEU A 17 17.60 -2.01 -21.09
N SER A 18 17.35 -3.32 -21.09
CA SER A 18 16.54 -3.98 -20.08
C SER A 18 17.19 -3.67 -18.74
N GLN A 19 16.52 -2.87 -17.92
CA GLN A 19 17.02 -2.58 -16.59
C GLN A 19 17.25 -3.91 -15.86
N PRO A 20 18.39 -4.07 -15.15
CA PRO A 20 18.63 -5.29 -14.41
C PRO A 20 17.48 -5.53 -13.44
N ALA A 21 16.98 -6.77 -13.43
CA ALA A 21 15.89 -7.15 -12.55
C ALA A 21 16.24 -6.85 -11.09
N VAL A 22 15.28 -6.29 -10.35
CA VAL A 22 15.45 -6.02 -8.92
C VAL A 22 15.44 -7.34 -8.15
N ALA A 23 16.51 -7.62 -7.42
CA ALA A 23 16.61 -8.83 -6.59
C ALA A 23 15.57 -8.79 -5.45
N ASP A 24 14.97 -9.95 -5.13
CA ASP A 24 13.97 -10.03 -4.06
C ASP A 24 14.52 -9.64 -2.70
N SER A 25 15.80 -9.91 -2.42
CA SER A 25 16.47 -9.49 -1.19
C SER A 25 16.53 -7.97 -1.03
N LEU A 26 16.69 -7.23 -2.13
CA LEU A 26 16.69 -5.77 -2.12
C LEU A 26 15.28 -5.21 -1.88
N LEU A 27 14.26 -5.89 -2.39
CA LEU A 27 12.86 -5.55 -2.10
C LEU A 27 12.51 -5.86 -0.64
N ASP A 28 13.00 -6.97 -0.08
CA ASP A 28 12.85 -7.26 1.35
C ASP A 28 13.52 -6.20 2.22
N GLU A 29 14.71 -5.76 1.83
CA GLU A 29 15.41 -4.67 2.49
C GLU A 29 14.61 -3.36 2.44
N LEU A 30 14.07 -3.00 1.26
CA LEU A 30 13.16 -1.86 1.12
C LEU A 30 11.98 -1.96 2.08
N LEU A 31 11.26 -3.09 2.06
CA LEU A 31 10.11 -3.29 2.94
C LEU A 31 10.49 -3.14 4.42
N SER A 32 11.64 -3.68 4.82
CA SER A 32 12.13 -3.57 6.20
C SER A 32 12.51 -2.15 6.61
N SER A 33 12.83 -1.27 5.65
CA SER A 33 13.22 0.12 5.91
C SER A 33 12.03 1.09 6.00
N LEU A 34 10.87 0.70 5.47
CA LEU A 34 9.68 1.56 5.48
C LEU A 34 9.14 1.74 6.92
N PRO A 35 8.66 2.95 7.27
CA PRO A 35 8.02 3.21 8.56
C PRO A 35 6.60 2.60 8.63
N HIS A 36 6.04 2.57 9.84
CA HIS A 36 4.63 2.23 10.11
C HIS A 36 4.18 0.88 9.54
N GLN A 37 5.01 -0.15 9.64
CA GLN A 37 4.68 -1.49 9.12
C GLN A 37 3.52 -2.15 9.87
N GLU A 38 3.27 -1.73 11.10
CA GLU A 38 2.11 -2.07 11.91
C GLU A 38 0.79 -1.60 11.29
N GLU A 39 0.82 -0.59 10.43
CA GLU A 39 -0.36 -0.03 9.74
C GLU A 39 -0.67 -0.71 8.41
N TRP A 40 0.17 -1.66 7.96
CA TRP A 40 0.00 -2.28 6.64
C TRP A 40 -1.26 -3.14 6.51
N GLY A 41 -1.90 -3.49 7.63
CA GLY A 41 -3.22 -4.11 7.69
C GLY A 41 -4.25 -3.15 8.29
N THR A 42 -5.54 -3.42 8.04
CA THR A 42 -6.60 -2.75 8.79
C THR A 42 -6.50 -3.08 10.28
N GLU A 43 -7.09 -2.25 11.15
CA GLU A 43 -7.21 -2.58 12.57
C GLU A 43 -7.76 -4.00 12.73
N ALA A 44 -7.04 -4.84 13.47
CA ALA A 44 -7.44 -6.23 13.76
C ALA A 44 -8.64 -6.32 14.73
N LYS A 45 -9.25 -5.18 15.05
CA LYS A 45 -10.41 -5.02 15.92
C LYS A 45 -11.62 -4.73 15.05
N ALA A 46 -12.75 -5.32 15.42
CA ALA A 46 -14.02 -5.00 14.78
C ALA A 46 -14.38 -3.53 15.06
N ASN A 47 -14.87 -2.84 14.02
CA ASN A 47 -15.28 -1.45 14.11
C ASN A 47 -16.45 -1.31 15.09
N PRO A 48 -16.36 -0.45 16.13
CA PRO A 48 -17.45 -0.25 17.10
C PRO A 48 -18.78 0.13 16.44
N ALA A 49 -18.76 0.92 15.36
CA ALA A 49 -19.96 1.28 14.62
C ALA A 49 -20.57 0.07 13.88
N GLU A 50 -19.75 -0.84 13.37
CA GLU A 50 -20.22 -2.08 12.76
C GLU A 50 -20.79 -3.04 13.80
N ILE A 51 -20.14 -3.17 14.97
CA ILE A 51 -20.65 -3.93 16.11
C ILE A 51 -22.01 -3.37 16.54
N ALA A 52 -22.15 -2.06 16.71
CA ALA A 52 -23.41 -1.43 17.12
C ALA A 52 -24.51 -1.65 16.07
N ARG A 53 -24.19 -1.44 14.79
CA ARG A 53 -25.14 -1.64 13.69
C ARG A 53 -25.65 -3.08 13.62
N ILE A 54 -24.76 -4.07 13.68
CA ILE A 54 -25.14 -5.48 13.59
C ILE A 54 -25.76 -5.97 14.90
N GLY A 55 -25.31 -5.45 16.05
CA GLY A 55 -25.92 -5.71 17.35
C GLY A 55 -27.38 -5.28 17.40
N ALA A 56 -27.73 -4.12 16.82
CA ALA A 56 -29.12 -3.67 16.71
C ALA A 56 -30.02 -4.62 15.89
N LEU A 57 -29.46 -5.42 14.99
CA LEU A 57 -30.19 -6.46 14.25
C LEU A 57 -30.40 -7.74 15.08
N ASN A 58 -29.70 -7.89 16.21
CA ASN A 58 -29.68 -9.07 17.08
C ASN A 58 -29.80 -8.67 18.56
N PRO A 59 -30.94 -8.11 19.01
CA PRO A 59 -31.07 -7.56 20.36
C PRO A 59 -30.77 -8.60 21.46
N GLY A 60 -29.88 -8.25 22.40
CA GLY A 60 -29.49 -9.11 23.52
C GLY A 60 -28.47 -10.21 23.16
N ARG A 61 -27.94 -10.18 21.94
CA ARG A 61 -26.95 -11.14 21.43
C ARG A 61 -25.64 -10.48 20.99
N GLU A 62 -25.36 -9.30 21.49
CA GLU A 62 -24.15 -8.52 21.17
C GLU A 62 -22.88 -9.32 21.48
N GLN A 63 -22.87 -10.09 22.57
CA GLN A 63 -21.78 -10.99 22.96
C GLN A 63 -21.51 -12.11 21.93
N ASP A 64 -22.49 -12.49 21.12
CA ASP A 64 -22.33 -13.49 20.05
C ASP A 64 -21.86 -12.83 18.74
N VAL A 65 -22.28 -11.58 18.49
CA VAL A 65 -21.89 -10.79 17.31
C VAL A 65 -20.42 -10.37 17.37
N THR A 66 -19.98 -9.82 18.51
CA THR A 66 -18.61 -9.31 18.69
C THR A 66 -17.51 -10.30 18.30
N PRO A 67 -17.49 -11.57 18.76
CA PRO A 67 -16.43 -12.51 18.40
C PRO A 67 -16.40 -12.85 16.92
N ILE A 68 -17.55 -12.89 16.23
CA ILE A 68 -17.62 -13.15 14.78
C ILE A 68 -16.99 -11.98 14.01
N LEU A 69 -17.36 -10.74 14.35
CA LEU A 69 -16.79 -9.56 13.71
C LEU A 69 -15.30 -9.41 14.02
N ALA A 70 -14.87 -9.71 15.25
CA ALA A 70 -13.46 -9.68 15.62
C ALA A 70 -12.65 -10.74 14.84
N ALA A 71 -13.21 -11.93 14.60
CA ALA A 71 -12.56 -12.95 13.78
C ALA A 71 -12.45 -12.51 12.31
N HIS A 72 -13.50 -11.89 11.76
CA HIS A 72 -13.48 -11.33 10.42
C HIS A 72 -12.44 -10.20 10.27
N ALA A 73 -12.40 -9.25 11.21
CA ALA A 73 -11.43 -8.16 11.21
C ALA A 73 -9.98 -8.68 11.22
N ARG A 74 -9.68 -9.70 12.05
CA ARG A 74 -8.36 -10.36 12.04
C ARG A 74 -8.03 -11.03 10.70
N CYS A 75 -9.02 -11.69 10.08
CA CYS A 75 -8.83 -12.32 8.77
C CYS A 75 -8.49 -11.28 7.70
N ILE A 76 -9.31 -10.22 7.59
CA ILE A 76 -9.12 -9.13 6.62
C ILE A 76 -7.81 -8.39 6.85
N ALA A 77 -7.45 -8.10 8.10
CA ALA A 77 -6.19 -7.43 8.43
C ALA A 77 -4.97 -8.16 7.84
N GLY A 78 -4.93 -9.49 7.95
CA GLY A 78 -3.88 -10.31 7.35
C GLY A 78 -3.86 -10.29 5.82
N VAL A 79 -5.05 -10.29 5.19
CA VAL A 79 -5.18 -10.18 3.73
C VAL A 79 -4.69 -8.82 3.23
N VAL A 80 -5.10 -7.74 3.88
CA VAL A 80 -4.67 -6.38 3.55
C VAL A 80 -3.17 -6.24 3.72
N ALA A 81 -2.60 -6.68 4.84
CA ALA A 81 -1.15 -6.66 5.06
C ALA A 81 -0.35 -7.41 3.99
N ALA A 82 -0.85 -8.59 3.56
CA ALA A 82 -0.20 -9.35 2.50
C ALA A 82 -0.27 -8.64 1.14
N THR A 83 -1.42 -8.04 0.81
CA THR A 83 -1.59 -7.27 -0.43
C THR A 83 -0.77 -5.98 -0.41
N THR A 84 -0.71 -5.25 0.70
CA THR A 84 0.17 -4.08 0.88
C THR A 84 1.61 -4.44 0.58
N ARG A 85 2.13 -5.53 1.17
CA ARG A 85 3.49 -6.03 0.90
C ARG A 85 3.70 -6.37 -0.58
N ARG A 86 2.75 -7.05 -1.23
CA ARG A 86 2.83 -7.35 -2.67
C ARG A 86 2.87 -6.09 -3.51
N THR A 87 1.98 -5.13 -3.24
CA THR A 87 1.91 -3.84 -3.93
C THR A 87 3.22 -3.08 -3.82
N LEU A 88 3.78 -2.97 -2.60
CA LEU A 88 5.06 -2.31 -2.36
C LEU A 88 6.21 -3.00 -3.14
N ARG A 89 6.22 -4.33 -3.22
CA ARG A 89 7.19 -5.07 -4.05
C ARG A 89 7.02 -4.79 -5.54
N ILE A 90 5.79 -4.73 -6.03
CA ILE A 90 5.51 -4.42 -7.45
C ILE A 90 5.96 -3.00 -7.77
N ALA A 91 5.65 -2.02 -6.90
CA ALA A 91 6.11 -0.65 -7.03
C ALA A 91 7.65 -0.57 -7.03
N GLY A 92 8.31 -1.22 -6.07
CA GLY A 92 9.78 -1.27 -6.00
C GLY A 92 10.42 -1.91 -7.24
N ARG A 93 9.82 -2.98 -7.80
CA ARG A 93 10.28 -3.56 -9.07
C ARG A 93 10.15 -2.58 -10.23
N GLY A 94 9.05 -1.83 -10.28
CA GLY A 94 8.80 -0.82 -11.32
C GLY A 94 9.78 0.35 -11.31
N LEU A 95 10.38 0.67 -10.15
CA LEU A 95 11.39 1.72 -10.02
C LEU A 95 12.79 1.31 -10.51
N GLY A 96 13.12 0.02 -10.40
CA GLY A 96 14.47 -0.48 -10.71
C GLY A 96 15.44 -0.41 -9.53
N ALA A 97 16.54 -1.16 -9.63
CA ALA A 97 17.39 -1.46 -8.47
C ALA A 97 18.13 -0.25 -7.89
N GLU A 98 18.49 0.73 -8.73
CA GLU A 98 19.17 1.95 -8.30
C GLU A 98 18.27 2.80 -7.39
N LYS A 99 17.07 3.12 -7.86
CA LYS A 99 16.06 3.89 -7.12
C LYS A 99 15.62 3.18 -5.84
N VAL A 100 15.52 1.85 -5.85
CA VAL A 100 15.23 1.09 -4.61
C VAL A 100 16.34 1.28 -3.57
N ARG A 101 17.62 1.30 -3.97
CA ARG A 101 18.73 1.57 -3.04
C ARG A 101 18.68 3.00 -2.50
N GLU A 102 18.35 3.97 -3.34
CA GLU A 102 18.16 5.37 -2.91
C GLU A 102 17.03 5.49 -1.88
N LEU A 103 15.89 4.82 -2.11
CA LEU A 103 14.79 4.78 -1.14
C LEU A 103 15.22 4.16 0.19
N ILE A 104 15.92 3.02 0.15
CA ILE A 104 16.43 2.38 1.38
C ILE A 104 17.36 3.33 2.14
N ALA A 105 18.25 4.01 1.43
CA ALA A 105 19.17 4.97 2.03
C ALA A 105 18.41 6.16 2.65
N PHE A 106 17.40 6.69 1.94
CA PHE A 106 16.55 7.75 2.45
C PHE A 106 15.81 7.33 3.73
N TYR A 107 15.09 6.21 3.71
CA TYR A 107 14.30 5.77 4.87
C TYR A 107 15.15 5.43 6.11
N ARG A 108 16.45 5.16 5.93
CA ARG A 108 17.41 4.99 7.02
C ARG A 108 18.04 6.29 7.53
N SER A 109 17.79 7.41 6.85
CA SER A 109 18.41 8.70 7.15
C SER A 109 17.69 9.49 8.26
N ASP A 110 18.37 10.51 8.78
CA ASP A 110 17.75 11.52 9.66
C ASP A 110 16.67 12.34 8.95
N GLU A 111 16.75 12.49 7.62
CA GLU A 111 15.77 13.25 6.86
C GLU A 111 14.42 12.54 6.82
N ALA A 112 14.41 11.21 6.64
CA ALA A 112 13.18 10.44 6.75
C ALA A 112 12.55 10.56 8.13
N ARG A 113 13.35 10.51 9.21
CA ARG A 113 12.85 10.70 10.58
C ARG A 113 12.24 12.09 10.81
N ARG A 114 12.84 13.13 10.23
CA ARG A 114 12.30 14.50 10.32
C ARG A 114 11.01 14.64 9.54
N LEU A 115 10.95 14.07 8.33
CA LEU A 115 9.74 14.08 7.51
C LEU A 115 8.60 13.36 8.22
N ASP A 116 8.86 12.17 8.76
CA ASP A 116 7.90 11.37 9.53
C ASP A 116 7.34 12.13 10.75
N ALA A 117 8.21 12.84 11.49
CA ALA A 117 7.78 13.65 12.62
C ALA A 117 6.87 14.83 12.21
N ILE A 118 7.08 15.41 11.02
CA ILE A 118 6.20 16.46 10.47
C ILE A 118 4.85 15.86 10.07
N GLU A 119 4.85 14.71 9.38
CA GLU A 119 3.63 14.02 8.97
C GLU A 119 2.78 13.56 10.16
N ALA A 120 3.41 13.07 11.24
CA ALA A 120 2.72 12.67 12.46
C ALA A 120 1.99 13.81 13.17
N LEU A 121 2.44 15.07 13.01
CA LEU A 121 1.72 16.24 13.52
C LEU A 121 0.48 16.54 12.67
N ALA A 122 0.62 16.45 11.35
CA ALA A 122 -0.51 16.64 10.43
C ALA A 122 -1.62 15.60 10.68
N GLN A 123 -1.27 14.35 10.99
CA GLN A 123 -2.23 13.30 11.37
C GLN A 123 -3.01 13.62 12.66
N LYS A 124 -2.45 14.44 13.56
CA LYS A 124 -3.12 14.92 14.78
C LYS A 124 -4.01 16.15 14.52
N GLY A 125 -4.11 16.60 13.28
CA GLY A 125 -4.84 17.81 12.90
C GLY A 125 -4.09 19.09 13.25
N GLU A 126 -2.81 19.01 13.58
CA GLU A 126 -1.97 20.19 13.80
C GLU A 126 -1.56 20.79 12.45
N ALA A 127 -1.73 22.10 12.30
CA ALA A 127 -1.30 22.79 11.09
C ALA A 127 0.22 22.88 11.04
N SER A 128 0.81 22.58 9.88
CA SER A 128 2.24 22.76 9.64
C SER A 128 2.63 24.23 9.81
N THR A 129 3.75 24.46 10.50
CA THR A 129 4.38 25.77 10.56
C THR A 129 5.14 26.06 9.26
N PRO A 130 5.39 27.34 8.91
CA PRO A 130 6.17 27.68 7.71
C PRO A 130 7.57 27.04 7.67
N ALA A 131 8.20 26.85 8.83
CA ALA A 131 9.50 26.18 8.92
C ALA A 131 9.40 24.68 8.59
N GLN A 132 8.31 24.01 8.98
CA GLN A 132 8.07 22.61 8.66
C GLN A 132 7.73 22.41 7.18
N GLU A 133 6.92 23.31 6.61
CA GLU A 133 6.64 23.30 5.17
C GLU A 133 7.91 23.49 4.34
N GLU A 134 8.79 24.41 4.76
CA GLU A 134 10.07 24.62 4.11
C GLU A 134 10.98 23.40 4.22
N GLU A 135 11.04 22.77 5.38
CA GLU A 135 11.83 21.55 5.60
C GLU A 135 11.31 20.39 4.74
N MET A 136 9.99 20.18 4.69
CA MET A 136 9.37 19.17 3.82
C MET A 136 9.70 19.45 2.35
N ARG A 137 9.59 20.70 1.89
CA ARG A 137 9.94 21.10 0.52
C ARG A 137 11.41 20.83 0.21
N ARG A 138 12.32 21.14 1.14
CA ARG A 138 13.76 20.88 1.00
C ARG A 138 14.04 19.38 0.87
N ILE A 139 13.45 18.56 1.75
CA ILE A 139 13.62 17.10 1.74
C ILE A 139 13.09 16.51 0.42
N MET A 140 11.87 16.87 0.01
CA MET A 140 11.26 16.36 -1.23
C MET A 140 12.06 16.76 -2.48
N ALA A 141 12.63 17.97 -2.51
CA ALA A 141 13.49 18.42 -3.61
C ALA A 141 14.83 17.66 -3.67
N ALA A 142 15.39 17.27 -2.51
CA ALA A 142 16.63 16.51 -2.43
C ALA A 142 16.45 15.03 -2.82
N HIS A 143 15.23 14.49 -2.66
CA HIS A 143 14.91 13.07 -2.86
C HIS A 143 13.78 12.88 -3.89
N PRO A 144 14.02 13.17 -5.19
CA PRO A 144 12.98 13.07 -6.23
C PRO A 144 12.41 11.65 -6.38
N VAL A 145 13.17 10.62 -6.00
CA VAL A 145 12.73 9.21 -5.99
C VAL A 145 11.49 8.98 -5.11
N LEU A 146 11.27 9.81 -4.08
CA LEU A 146 10.08 9.72 -3.22
C LEU A 146 8.80 10.03 -3.98
N THR A 147 8.83 11.02 -4.88
CA THR A 147 7.68 11.38 -5.72
C THR A 147 7.34 10.27 -6.70
N GLU A 148 8.35 9.63 -7.28
CA GLU A 148 8.15 8.49 -8.18
C GLU A 148 7.58 7.28 -7.44
N PHE A 149 8.11 6.98 -6.24
CA PHE A 149 7.60 5.92 -5.40
C PHE A 149 6.15 6.19 -4.96
N ALA A 150 5.85 7.41 -4.50
CA ALA A 150 4.50 7.81 -4.14
C ALA A 150 3.53 7.68 -5.31
N THR A 151 3.95 8.06 -6.52
CA THR A 151 3.15 7.90 -7.75
C THR A 151 2.89 6.43 -8.07
N ALA A 152 3.91 5.57 -7.95
CA ALA A 152 3.78 4.13 -8.15
C ALA A 152 2.78 3.51 -7.13
N ILE A 153 2.77 4.01 -5.89
CA ILE A 153 1.83 3.58 -4.86
C ILE A 153 0.43 4.17 -5.06
N GLN A 154 0.27 5.41 -5.51
CA GLN A 154 -1.05 5.96 -5.86
C GLN A 154 -1.71 5.17 -6.99
N GLY A 155 -0.92 4.67 -7.94
CA GLY A 155 -1.36 3.72 -8.97
C GLY A 155 -1.72 2.32 -8.46
N SER A 156 -1.57 2.05 -7.16
CA SER A 156 -1.81 0.72 -6.58
C SER A 156 -3.25 0.25 -6.66
N GLY A 157 -4.24 1.14 -6.82
CA GLY A 157 -5.63 0.73 -7.03
C GLY A 157 -5.78 -0.24 -8.21
N ARG A 158 -5.02 0.00 -9.30
CA ARG A 158 -4.93 -0.92 -10.43
C ARG A 158 -4.22 -2.22 -10.06
N ILE A 159 -3.13 -2.14 -9.29
CA ILE A 159 -2.37 -3.32 -8.82
C ILE A 159 -3.27 -4.22 -7.96
N VAL A 160 -4.06 -3.65 -7.06
CA VAL A 160 -5.01 -4.38 -6.21
C VAL A 160 -6.16 -4.95 -7.04
N GLY A 161 -6.71 -4.19 -7.99
CA GLY A 161 -7.76 -4.67 -8.88
C GLY A 161 -7.32 -5.84 -9.79
N GLU A 162 -6.03 -5.89 -10.15
CA GLU A 162 -5.41 -6.99 -10.90
C GLU A 162 -4.84 -8.09 -9.98
N ASP A 163 -4.85 -7.91 -8.65
CA ASP A 163 -4.31 -8.87 -7.69
C ASP A 163 -5.22 -10.11 -7.60
N LYS A 164 -4.82 -11.16 -8.31
CA LYS A 164 -5.48 -12.47 -8.32
C LYS A 164 -5.55 -13.14 -6.93
N PHE A 165 -4.85 -12.63 -5.93
CA PHE A 165 -4.84 -13.17 -4.57
C PHE A 165 -5.69 -12.38 -3.59
N PHE A 166 -5.87 -11.07 -3.79
CA PHE A 166 -6.59 -10.22 -2.84
C PHE A 166 -8.07 -10.58 -2.77
N LEU A 167 -8.79 -10.48 -3.90
CA LEU A 167 -10.23 -10.70 -3.94
C LEU A 167 -10.62 -12.11 -3.44
N PRO A 168 -9.99 -13.21 -3.89
CA PRO A 168 -10.34 -14.54 -3.38
C PRO A 168 -10.04 -14.72 -1.89
N ALA A 169 -9.02 -14.05 -1.35
CA ALA A 169 -8.70 -14.12 0.07
C ALA A 169 -9.70 -13.31 0.92
N ALA A 170 -10.10 -12.13 0.45
CA ALA A 170 -11.14 -11.32 1.08
C ALA A 170 -12.51 -12.03 1.04
N GLU A 171 -12.85 -12.66 -0.09
CA GLU A 171 -14.05 -13.50 -0.23
C GLU A 171 -14.09 -14.63 0.79
N ARG A 172 -13.00 -15.38 0.96
CA ARG A 172 -12.92 -16.44 2.00
C ARG A 172 -13.15 -15.89 3.42
N CYS A 173 -12.62 -14.71 3.74
CA CYS A 173 -12.90 -14.06 5.03
C CYS A 173 -14.40 -13.74 5.16
N ASN A 174 -15.02 -13.22 4.09
CA ASN A 174 -16.45 -12.88 4.07
C ASN A 174 -17.35 -14.11 4.16
N GLU A 175 -17.01 -15.20 3.47
CA GLU A 175 -17.71 -16.49 3.55
C GLU A 175 -17.64 -17.07 4.96
N ALA A 176 -16.46 -17.04 5.58
CA ALA A 176 -16.29 -17.49 6.97
C ALA A 176 -17.14 -16.67 7.94
N ARG A 177 -17.20 -15.34 7.75
CA ARG A 177 -18.09 -14.45 8.52
C ARG A 177 -19.55 -14.84 8.33
N ALA A 178 -20.02 -14.92 7.08
CA ALA A 178 -21.40 -15.27 6.76
C ALA A 178 -21.80 -16.65 7.33
N GLY A 179 -20.92 -17.65 7.19
CA GLY A 179 -21.12 -18.98 7.75
C GLY A 179 -21.19 -18.98 9.28
N ALA A 180 -20.39 -18.16 9.95
CA ALA A 180 -20.44 -18.00 11.41
C ALA A 180 -21.76 -17.36 11.88
N PHE A 181 -22.21 -16.30 11.20
CA PHE A 181 -23.52 -15.68 11.47
C PHE A 181 -24.67 -16.67 11.26
N ALA A 182 -24.66 -17.40 10.13
CA ALA A 182 -25.68 -18.41 9.84
C ALA A 182 -25.70 -19.54 10.88
N LYS A 183 -24.53 -20.07 11.27
CA LYS A 183 -24.41 -21.11 12.30
C LYS A 183 -24.93 -20.64 13.66
N ALA A 184 -24.73 -19.36 13.99
CA ALA A 184 -25.22 -18.76 15.23
C ALA A 184 -26.68 -18.28 15.14
N ALA A 185 -27.36 -18.46 14.00
CA ALA A 185 -28.68 -17.90 13.71
C ALA A 185 -28.77 -16.39 13.99
N LEU A 186 -27.76 -15.64 13.54
CA LEU A 186 -27.64 -14.19 13.68
C LEU A 186 -27.81 -13.50 12.32
N ARG A 187 -28.33 -12.26 12.33
CA ARG A 187 -28.50 -11.38 11.16
C ARG A 187 -27.30 -10.46 10.98
N PHE A 188 -26.95 -10.09 9.75
CA PHE A 188 -25.81 -9.18 9.50
C PHE A 188 -25.96 -8.27 8.27
N ASP A 189 -27.04 -8.46 7.51
CA ASP A 189 -27.47 -7.73 6.32
C ASP A 189 -28.72 -6.87 6.58
#